data_AF-A0A1H8XPG7-F1
#
_entry.id   AF-A0A1H8XPG7-F1
#
_cell.length_a   1.000
_cell.length_b   1.000
_cell.length_c   1.000
_cell.angle_alpha   90.00
_cell.angle_beta   90.00
_cell.angle_gamma   90.00
#
_symmetry.space_group_name_H-M   'P 1'
#
loop_
_entity.id
_entity.type
_entity.pdbx_description
1 polymer ?
#
loop_
_entity_poly.entity_id
_entity_poly.type
_entity_poly.pdbx_seq_one_letter_code
_entity_poly.pdbx_strand_id
1 'polypeptide(L)'
;MKNFKNYLVLLFVGLMVAGITSCKRNDGDREPISTDKTKPGIITNVKVDNYPGGAYITYTLPNSDNILYVQAKYQIRDGVSRETKSSYYTDTVNVEGFAKEADYDVTLYTVSRANVQSDPVKVTVHPQTPPYISIKATTSIGADFGGVNVKALNPLKKEIGVIVTAFDKSTNAMEIQDQHYTKSDTIDYSVRGFNTDNRNFGVYITDKFGNISDTIKQAISPLFEQLLDKSKFSPYNLASDTEIGYGWVLPNLWDGKTDGNSAGWHTNPGHTPPFVCTFNVGLSYKLSRFILWERPDQYAYGHGNPRIFSLWGSNVSSPKDSQLPVSAAVGTVIGDWTNIGNYHYPDPPSGLPPTAVNSADNAFVMAGVNFNISLAAPPVHFIRLAVAQTWSGGNFAHAMEISLYGKPE
;
A
#
# COMPACT_ATOMS: atom_id res chain seq x y z
N MET A 1 20.62 66.93 -18.65
CA MET A 1 19.65 65.85 -18.35
C MET A 1 18.81 65.36 -19.55
N LYS A 2 18.91 65.93 -20.77
CA LYS A 2 18.17 65.44 -21.95
C LYS A 2 18.83 64.24 -22.66
N ASN A 3 20.16 64.16 -22.67
CA ASN A 3 20.86 63.09 -23.41
C ASN A 3 20.79 61.72 -22.73
N PHE A 4 20.70 61.67 -21.39
CA PHE A 4 20.60 60.41 -20.64
C PHE A 4 19.27 59.67 -20.87
N LYS A 5 18.18 60.41 -21.13
CA LYS A 5 16.86 59.82 -21.47
C LYS A 5 16.86 59.12 -22.83
N ASN A 6 17.62 59.63 -23.81
CA ASN A 6 17.68 59.01 -25.14
C ASN A 6 18.46 57.69 -25.13
N TYR A 7 19.52 57.58 -24.32
CA TYR A 7 20.25 56.32 -24.15
C TYR A 7 19.44 55.26 -23.40
N LEU A 8 18.64 55.67 -22.41
CA LEU A 8 17.70 54.77 -21.71
C LEU A 8 16.60 54.25 -22.64
N VAL A 9 16.06 55.09 -23.54
CA VAL A 9 15.09 54.66 -24.55
C VAL A 9 15.73 53.72 -25.57
N LEU A 10 16.95 53.98 -26.03
CA LEU A 10 17.68 53.08 -26.92
C LEU A 10 18.02 51.74 -26.25
N LEU A 11 18.34 51.74 -24.95
CA LEU A 11 18.57 50.53 -24.18
C LEU A 11 17.26 49.73 -24.00
N PHE A 12 16.14 50.42 -23.76
CA PHE A 12 14.81 49.80 -23.61
C PHE A 12 14.30 49.22 -24.93
N VAL A 13 14.55 49.90 -26.05
CA VAL A 13 14.24 49.40 -27.40
C VAL A 13 15.16 48.23 -27.76
N GLY A 14 16.44 48.27 -27.38
CA GLY A 14 17.38 47.14 -27.54
C GLY A 14 16.98 45.91 -26.72
N LEU A 15 16.54 46.09 -25.47
CA LEU A 15 16.01 45.01 -24.62
C LEU A 15 14.65 44.49 -25.12
N MET A 16 13.79 45.34 -25.68
CA MET A 16 12.53 44.90 -26.30
C MET A 16 12.78 44.05 -27.56
N VAL A 17 13.77 44.41 -28.39
CA VAL A 17 14.13 43.63 -29.59
C VAL A 17 14.81 42.31 -29.21
N ALA A 18 15.55 42.25 -28.10
CA ALA A 18 16.12 41.02 -27.57
C ALA A 18 15.08 40.07 -26.92
N GLY A 19 13.91 40.59 -26.53
CA GLY A 19 12.81 39.78 -25.98
C GLY A 19 11.99 39.01 -27.02
N ILE A 20 12.06 39.39 -28.30
CA ILE A 20 11.26 38.79 -29.40
C ILE A 20 11.95 37.58 -30.04
N THR A 21 13.20 37.28 -29.65
CA THR A 21 13.92 36.05 -30.07
C THR A 21 13.92 34.98 -28.98
N SER A 22 13.18 35.17 -27.90
CA SER A 22 12.90 34.14 -26.89
C SER A 22 12.04 33.03 -27.51
N CYS A 23 12.62 31.84 -27.56
CA CYS A 23 12.02 30.55 -27.91
C CYS A 23 10.97 30.58 -29.03
N LYS A 24 11.43 30.41 -30.27
CA LYS A 24 10.58 29.69 -31.24
C LYS A 24 10.20 28.37 -30.59
N ARG A 25 8.89 28.19 -30.34
CA ARG A 25 8.30 26.90 -30.01
C ARG A 25 8.78 25.92 -31.08
N ASN A 26 9.60 24.94 -30.67
CA ASN A 26 10.04 23.90 -31.57
C ASN A 26 8.83 22.99 -31.83
N ASP A 27 8.09 23.26 -32.89
CA ASP A 27 7.01 22.40 -33.38
C ASP A 27 7.55 21.13 -34.09
N GLY A 28 8.87 20.90 -34.02
CA GLY A 28 9.62 19.88 -34.77
C GLY A 28 9.34 18.41 -34.47
N ASP A 29 8.44 18.08 -33.53
CA ASP A 29 8.18 16.69 -33.12
C ASP A 29 6.73 16.23 -33.36
N ARG A 30 6.07 16.72 -34.42
CA ARG A 30 4.73 16.22 -34.83
C ARG A 30 4.67 15.62 -36.22
N GLU A 31 5.72 15.74 -37.01
CA GLU A 31 5.78 15.13 -38.34
C GLU A 31 6.29 13.68 -38.22
N PRO A 32 5.76 12.74 -39.03
CA PRO A 32 6.27 11.39 -39.05
C PRO A 32 7.78 11.35 -39.37
N ILE A 33 8.52 10.47 -38.70
CA ILE A 33 9.98 10.36 -38.81
C ILE A 33 10.43 10.02 -40.25
N SER A 34 9.54 9.39 -41.02
CA SER A 34 9.78 9.03 -42.41
C SER A 34 8.81 9.73 -43.35
N THR A 35 9.30 10.12 -44.53
CA THR A 35 8.50 10.60 -45.66
C THR A 35 8.04 9.45 -46.58
N ASP A 36 8.47 8.21 -46.33
CA ASP A 36 8.05 7.03 -47.07
C ASP A 36 6.59 6.64 -46.73
N LYS A 37 5.67 7.10 -47.58
CA LYS A 37 4.23 6.84 -47.48
C LYS A 37 3.80 5.51 -48.06
N THR A 38 4.72 4.59 -48.38
CA THR A 38 4.38 3.25 -48.85
C THR A 38 3.53 2.54 -47.81
N LYS A 39 2.37 2.02 -48.23
CA LYS A 39 1.45 1.29 -47.36
C LYS A 39 2.13 0.00 -46.88
N PRO A 40 2.26 -0.23 -45.57
CA PRO A 40 2.87 -1.46 -45.07
C PRO A 40 1.97 -2.67 -45.35
N GLY A 41 2.59 -3.85 -45.46
CA GLY A 41 1.87 -5.11 -45.56
C GLY A 41 1.10 -5.46 -44.28
N ILE A 42 0.18 -6.42 -44.39
CA ILE A 42 -0.50 -6.98 -43.21
C ILE A 42 0.43 -7.92 -42.43
N ILE A 43 0.14 -8.12 -41.16
CA ILE A 43 0.70 -9.23 -40.37
C ILE A 43 0.10 -10.58 -40.82
N THR A 44 0.82 -11.67 -40.61
CA THR A 44 0.37 -13.04 -40.92
C THR A 44 0.64 -14.01 -39.77
N ASN A 45 0.24 -15.28 -39.90
CA ASN A 45 0.46 -16.34 -38.90
C ASN A 45 0.00 -15.97 -37.48
N VAL A 46 -1.16 -15.31 -37.39
CA VAL A 46 -1.73 -14.87 -36.11
C VAL A 46 -2.04 -16.08 -35.23
N LYS A 47 -1.57 -16.06 -33.99
CA LYS A 47 -1.97 -17.01 -32.94
C LYS A 47 -2.39 -16.25 -31.69
N VAL A 48 -3.42 -16.77 -31.03
CA VAL A 48 -3.99 -16.20 -29.80
C VAL A 48 -3.68 -17.11 -28.63
N ASP A 49 -3.15 -16.53 -27.57
CA ASP A 49 -2.98 -17.17 -26.26
C ASP A 49 -3.77 -16.38 -25.20
N ASN A 50 -4.86 -16.96 -24.71
CA ASN A 50 -5.80 -16.28 -23.80
C ASN A 50 -5.38 -16.48 -22.34
N TYR A 51 -5.54 -15.43 -21.54
CA TYR A 51 -5.26 -15.44 -20.10
C TYR A 51 -6.34 -14.64 -19.34
N PRO A 52 -6.33 -14.64 -17.99
CA PRO A 52 -7.33 -13.91 -17.20
C PRO A 52 -7.38 -12.41 -17.53
N GLY A 53 -8.48 -11.97 -18.15
CA GLY A 53 -8.74 -10.58 -18.53
C GLY A 53 -7.97 -10.06 -19.75
N GLY A 54 -7.31 -10.93 -20.53
CA GLY A 54 -6.50 -10.52 -21.66
C GLY A 54 -6.10 -11.65 -22.60
N ALA A 55 -5.37 -11.31 -23.65
CA ALA A 55 -4.77 -12.27 -24.57
C ALA A 55 -3.45 -11.72 -25.15
N TYR A 56 -2.51 -12.62 -25.40
CA TYR A 56 -1.35 -12.36 -26.23
C TYR A 56 -1.67 -12.75 -27.67
N ILE A 57 -1.45 -11.83 -28.59
CA ILE A 57 -1.59 -12.09 -30.03
C ILE A 57 -0.19 -12.05 -30.64
N THR A 58 0.29 -13.21 -31.07
CA THR A 58 1.58 -13.38 -31.76
C THR A 58 1.37 -13.41 -33.27
N TYR A 59 2.32 -12.89 -34.03
CA TYR A 59 2.21 -12.75 -35.48
C TYR A 59 3.57 -12.69 -36.17
N THR A 60 3.58 -12.87 -37.49
CA THR A 60 4.74 -12.59 -38.34
C THR A 60 4.61 -11.20 -38.96
N LEU A 61 5.65 -10.38 -38.81
CA LEU A 61 5.73 -9.06 -39.44
C LEU A 61 6.02 -9.17 -40.94
N PRO A 62 5.48 -8.26 -41.77
CA PRO A 62 5.88 -8.16 -43.17
C PRO A 62 7.37 -7.76 -43.27
N ASN A 63 8.05 -8.26 -44.30
CA ASN A 63 9.45 -7.90 -44.55
C ASN A 63 9.54 -6.47 -45.12
N SER A 64 9.62 -5.48 -44.24
CA SER A 64 9.72 -4.07 -44.61
C SER A 64 10.41 -3.25 -43.53
N ASP A 65 11.45 -2.53 -43.92
CA ASP A 65 12.14 -1.59 -43.03
C ASP A 65 11.28 -0.37 -42.68
N ASN A 66 10.15 -0.13 -43.34
CA ASN A 66 9.29 1.04 -43.08
C ASN A 66 8.37 0.84 -41.86
N ILE A 67 8.37 -0.32 -41.21
CA ILE A 67 7.45 -0.59 -40.10
C ILE A 67 7.91 0.12 -38.82
N LEU A 68 6.95 0.72 -38.11
CA LEU A 68 7.16 1.35 -36.80
C LEU A 68 6.59 0.49 -35.67
N TYR A 69 5.33 0.06 -35.77
CA TYR A 69 4.66 -0.78 -34.79
C TYR A 69 3.48 -1.55 -35.39
N VAL A 70 2.97 -2.53 -34.65
CA VAL A 70 1.63 -3.09 -34.84
C VAL A 70 0.69 -2.47 -33.80
N GLN A 71 -0.49 -2.06 -34.24
CA GLN A 71 -1.52 -1.47 -33.39
C GLN A 71 -2.74 -2.39 -33.32
N ALA A 72 -3.16 -2.74 -32.12
CA ALA A 72 -4.42 -3.42 -31.86
C ALA A 72 -5.48 -2.39 -31.44
N LYS A 73 -6.69 -2.50 -32.00
CA LYS A 73 -7.89 -1.77 -31.58
C LYS A 73 -8.98 -2.75 -31.19
N TYR A 74 -9.58 -2.56 -30.03
CA TYR A 74 -10.57 -3.48 -29.47
C TYR A 74 -11.49 -2.77 -28.47
N GLN A 75 -12.65 -3.35 -28.18
CA GLN A 75 -13.51 -2.92 -27.07
C GLN A 75 -13.34 -3.86 -25.89
N ILE A 76 -13.19 -3.31 -24.69
CA ILE A 76 -13.06 -4.11 -23.46
C ILE A 76 -14.42 -4.39 -22.79
N ARG A 77 -15.41 -3.56 -23.11
CA ARG A 77 -16.83 -3.66 -22.79
C ARG A 77 -17.59 -2.68 -23.69
N ASP A 78 -18.91 -2.78 -23.72
CA ASP A 78 -19.76 -1.94 -24.55
C ASP A 78 -19.42 -0.45 -24.40
N GLY A 79 -19.05 0.18 -25.52
CA GLY A 79 -18.75 1.61 -25.58
C GLY A 79 -17.38 2.02 -25.02
N VAL A 80 -16.54 1.06 -24.58
CA VAL A 80 -15.20 1.36 -24.05
C VAL A 80 -14.13 0.72 -24.92
N SER A 81 -13.60 1.54 -25.83
CA SER A 81 -12.51 1.16 -26.74
C SER A 81 -11.13 1.34 -26.10
N ARG A 82 -10.20 0.47 -26.48
CA ARG A 82 -8.78 0.57 -26.17
C ARG A 82 -7.94 0.37 -27.42
N GLU A 83 -6.73 0.90 -27.34
CA GLU A 83 -5.69 0.66 -28.33
C GLU A 83 -4.40 0.27 -27.62
N THR A 84 -3.68 -0.71 -28.16
CA THR A 84 -2.34 -1.09 -27.71
C THR A 84 -1.40 -1.15 -28.90
N LYS A 85 -0.11 -0.91 -28.65
CA LYS A 85 0.92 -0.91 -29.68
C LYS A 85 2.04 -1.85 -29.27
N SER A 86 2.56 -2.57 -30.25
CA SER A 86 3.74 -3.42 -30.12
C SER A 86 4.79 -2.94 -31.10
N SER A 87 6.00 -2.68 -30.61
CA SER A 87 7.07 -2.13 -31.44
C SER A 87 7.45 -3.08 -32.59
N TYR A 88 8.08 -2.56 -33.64
CA TYR A 88 8.64 -3.40 -34.71
C TYR A 88 9.61 -4.49 -34.21
N TYR A 89 10.23 -4.31 -33.04
CA TYR A 89 11.18 -5.27 -32.46
C TYR A 89 10.51 -6.45 -31.76
N THR A 90 9.18 -6.49 -31.72
CA THR A 90 8.39 -7.52 -31.02
C THR A 90 7.32 -8.10 -31.94
N ASP A 91 7.12 -9.40 -31.84
CA ASP A 91 6.17 -10.19 -32.64
C ASP A 91 4.82 -10.42 -31.92
N THR A 92 4.65 -9.79 -30.76
CA THR A 92 3.54 -10.03 -29.84
C THR A 92 2.91 -8.71 -29.44
N VAL A 93 1.58 -8.62 -29.52
CA VAL A 93 0.81 -7.51 -28.92
C VAL A 93 -0.05 -8.05 -27.78
N ASN A 94 -0.02 -7.35 -26.64
CA ASN A 94 -0.88 -7.65 -25.51
C ASN A 94 -2.18 -6.84 -25.61
N VAL A 95 -3.32 -7.52 -25.50
CA VAL A 95 -4.65 -6.90 -25.38
C VAL A 95 -5.23 -7.27 -24.01
N GLU A 96 -5.57 -6.27 -23.21
CA GLU A 96 -5.94 -6.46 -21.81
C GLU A 96 -7.10 -5.56 -21.37
N GLY A 97 -7.77 -5.97 -20.30
CA GLY A 97 -8.83 -5.21 -19.64
C GLY A 97 -10.24 -5.64 -20.00
N PHE A 98 -10.40 -6.78 -20.69
CA PHE A 98 -11.70 -7.34 -21.03
C PHE A 98 -12.54 -7.62 -19.78
N ALA A 99 -13.79 -7.16 -19.79
CA ALA A 99 -14.64 -7.14 -18.61
C ALA A 99 -15.20 -8.53 -18.22
N LYS A 100 -15.19 -9.51 -19.11
CA LYS A 100 -15.71 -10.85 -18.84
C LYS A 100 -15.09 -11.89 -19.76
N GLU A 101 -15.22 -13.15 -19.38
CA GLU A 101 -14.93 -14.30 -20.24
C GLU A 101 -15.97 -14.37 -21.36
N ALA A 102 -15.58 -13.97 -22.56
CA ALA A 102 -16.42 -13.88 -23.75
C ALA A 102 -15.54 -13.71 -24.99
N ASP A 103 -16.14 -13.80 -26.18
CA ASP A 103 -15.47 -13.45 -27.43
C ASP A 103 -15.37 -11.93 -27.58
N TYR A 104 -14.21 -11.45 -28.02
CA TYR A 104 -13.96 -10.05 -28.38
C TYR A 104 -13.24 -9.94 -29.71
N ASP A 105 -13.68 -9.00 -30.53
CA ASP A 105 -13.00 -8.67 -31.79
C ASP A 105 -11.85 -7.70 -31.54
N VAL A 106 -10.69 -8.07 -32.06
CA VAL A 106 -9.47 -7.26 -32.10
C VAL A 106 -9.11 -6.99 -33.56
N THR A 107 -8.92 -5.73 -33.90
CA THR A 107 -8.47 -5.31 -35.23
C THR A 107 -7.01 -4.86 -35.17
N LEU A 108 -6.17 -5.50 -35.95
CA LEU A 108 -4.72 -5.29 -36.00
C LEU A 108 -4.32 -4.54 -37.27
N TYR A 109 -3.39 -3.61 -37.13
CA TYR A 109 -2.80 -2.84 -38.23
C TYR A 109 -1.28 -2.82 -38.08
N THR A 110 -0.55 -3.08 -39.17
CA THR A 110 0.85 -2.66 -39.26
C THR A 110 0.87 -1.16 -39.55
N VAL A 111 1.69 -0.40 -38.82
CA VAL A 111 1.80 1.06 -38.99
C VAL A 111 3.23 1.42 -39.34
N SER A 112 3.38 2.20 -40.41
CA SER A 112 4.70 2.63 -40.91
C SER A 112 5.27 3.81 -40.12
N ARG A 113 6.55 4.12 -40.34
CA ARG A 113 7.23 5.30 -39.77
C ARG A 113 6.66 6.63 -40.29
N ALA A 114 5.90 6.58 -41.39
CA ALA A 114 5.13 7.69 -41.93
C ALA A 114 3.67 7.75 -41.42
N ASN A 115 3.31 6.95 -40.40
CA ASN A 115 1.93 6.80 -39.87
C ASN A 115 0.90 6.29 -40.90
N VAL A 116 1.32 5.52 -41.90
CA VAL A 116 0.42 4.86 -42.85
C VAL A 116 0.05 3.47 -42.31
N GLN A 117 -1.24 3.15 -42.29
CA GLN A 117 -1.75 1.85 -41.81
C GLN A 117 -1.90 0.83 -42.95
N SER A 118 -1.66 -0.44 -42.66
CA SER A 118 -2.01 -1.57 -43.54
C SER A 118 -3.53 -1.74 -43.68
N ASP A 119 -3.95 -2.70 -44.51
CA ASP A 119 -5.29 -3.25 -44.38
C ASP A 119 -5.48 -3.95 -43.02
N PRO A 120 -6.70 -4.00 -42.46
CA PRO A 120 -6.95 -4.57 -41.15
C PRO A 120 -6.90 -6.10 -41.16
N VAL A 121 -6.35 -6.68 -40.09
CA VAL A 121 -6.49 -8.10 -39.77
C VAL A 121 -7.40 -8.23 -38.54
N LYS A 122 -8.54 -8.88 -38.70
CA LYS A 122 -9.48 -9.14 -37.59
C LYS A 122 -9.20 -10.49 -36.95
N VAL A 123 -9.18 -10.50 -35.62
CA VAL A 123 -8.90 -11.67 -34.79
C VAL A 123 -9.88 -11.68 -33.64
N THR A 124 -10.47 -12.83 -33.34
CA THR A 124 -11.32 -12.99 -32.17
C THR A 124 -10.48 -13.60 -31.05
N VAL A 125 -10.56 -13.00 -29.86
CA VAL A 125 -9.93 -13.49 -28.63
C VAL A 125 -10.99 -13.93 -27.64
N HIS A 126 -10.66 -14.87 -26.74
CA HIS A 126 -11.54 -15.39 -25.71
C HIS A 126 -10.82 -15.38 -24.35
N PRO A 127 -10.58 -14.20 -23.76
CA PRO A 127 -9.89 -14.06 -22.48
C PRO A 127 -10.60 -14.87 -21.40
N GLN A 128 -9.83 -15.45 -20.47
CA GLN A 128 -10.38 -16.14 -19.31
C GLN A 128 -10.97 -15.12 -18.31
N THR A 129 -11.76 -15.61 -17.35
CA THR A 129 -12.37 -14.80 -16.30
C THR A 129 -11.38 -13.77 -15.70
N PRO A 130 -11.70 -12.46 -15.76
CA PRO A 130 -10.77 -11.43 -15.32
C PRO A 130 -10.56 -11.41 -13.80
N PRO A 131 -9.38 -10.95 -13.34
CA PRO A 131 -8.99 -10.99 -11.92
C PRO A 131 -10.00 -10.35 -10.96
N TYR A 132 -10.59 -9.21 -11.30
CA TYR A 132 -11.52 -8.53 -10.39
C TYR A 132 -12.79 -9.37 -10.09
N ILE A 133 -13.20 -10.24 -11.02
CA ILE A 133 -14.33 -11.17 -10.84
C ILE A 133 -13.92 -12.35 -9.96
N SER A 134 -12.77 -12.98 -10.25
CA SER A 134 -12.30 -14.13 -9.48
C SER A 134 -11.91 -13.76 -8.04
N ILE A 135 -11.33 -12.58 -7.82
CA ILE A 135 -11.06 -12.04 -6.49
C ILE A 135 -12.37 -11.80 -5.73
N LYS A 136 -13.38 -11.19 -6.37
CA LYS A 136 -14.70 -11.00 -5.77
C LYS A 136 -15.32 -12.32 -5.30
N ALA A 137 -15.14 -13.42 -6.05
CA ALA A 137 -15.67 -14.73 -5.68
C ALA A 137 -15.10 -15.28 -4.36
N THR A 138 -13.88 -14.85 -3.97
CA THR A 138 -13.24 -15.21 -2.70
C THR A 138 -13.42 -14.15 -1.61
N THR A 139 -14.06 -13.03 -1.93
CA THR A 139 -14.16 -11.90 -1.01
C THR A 139 -15.18 -12.20 0.09
N SER A 140 -14.80 -11.89 1.32
CA SER A 140 -15.66 -11.96 2.51
C SER A 140 -15.50 -10.68 3.33
N ILE A 141 -16.56 -10.32 4.04
CA ILE A 141 -16.58 -9.18 4.96
C ILE A 141 -17.15 -9.64 6.30
N GLY A 142 -16.53 -9.23 7.40
CA GLY A 142 -16.93 -9.59 8.76
C GLY A 142 -16.81 -8.42 9.73
N ALA A 143 -17.40 -8.57 10.93
CA ALA A 143 -17.27 -7.60 12.00
C ALA A 143 -15.79 -7.51 12.45
N ASP A 144 -15.33 -6.29 12.66
CA ASP A 144 -14.04 -6.00 13.28
C ASP A 144 -14.17 -4.83 14.26
N PHE A 145 -13.15 -4.60 15.06
CA PHE A 145 -13.07 -3.50 16.02
C PHE A 145 -13.24 -2.14 15.37
N GLY A 146 -14.28 -1.42 15.74
CA GLY A 146 -14.62 -0.12 15.18
C GLY A 146 -14.99 -0.14 13.69
N GLY A 147 -15.26 -1.31 13.09
CA GLY A 147 -15.81 -1.40 11.74
C GLY A 147 -15.89 -2.82 11.18
N VAL A 148 -15.29 -3.03 10.01
CA VAL A 148 -15.37 -4.27 9.25
C VAL A 148 -14.00 -4.69 8.75
N ASN A 149 -13.80 -6.00 8.61
CA ASN A 149 -12.61 -6.58 8.01
C ASN A 149 -12.99 -7.28 6.70
N VAL A 150 -12.21 -7.05 5.65
CA VAL A 150 -12.38 -7.62 4.32
C VAL A 150 -11.22 -8.57 4.03
N LYS A 151 -11.56 -9.80 3.62
CA LYS A 151 -10.59 -10.81 3.20
C LYS A 151 -10.85 -11.29 1.79
N ALA A 152 -9.80 -11.43 0.98
CA ALA A 152 -9.89 -11.96 -0.38
C ALA A 152 -8.53 -12.52 -0.85
N LEU A 153 -8.54 -13.30 -1.94
CA LEU A 153 -7.34 -13.85 -2.55
C LEU A 153 -7.14 -13.27 -3.96
N ASN A 154 -5.93 -12.77 -4.22
CA ASN A 154 -5.45 -12.24 -5.49
C ASN A 154 -4.17 -12.98 -5.92
N PRO A 155 -4.27 -14.28 -6.26
CA PRO A 155 -3.10 -15.12 -6.55
C PRO A 155 -2.26 -14.65 -7.74
N LEU A 156 -2.88 -13.88 -8.65
CA LEU A 156 -2.21 -13.31 -9.82
C LEU A 156 -1.51 -11.97 -9.54
N LYS A 157 -1.59 -11.46 -8.30
CA LYS A 157 -0.99 -10.19 -7.85
C LYS A 157 -1.30 -9.02 -8.79
N LYS A 158 -2.55 -8.99 -9.29
CA LYS A 158 -3.00 -7.94 -10.20
C LYS A 158 -3.37 -6.70 -9.40
N GLU A 159 -3.14 -5.53 -9.99
CA GLU A 159 -3.54 -4.26 -9.40
C GLU A 159 -5.06 -4.16 -9.36
N ILE A 160 -5.61 -4.07 -8.16
CA ILE A 160 -7.05 -4.00 -7.88
C ILE A 160 -7.36 -2.95 -6.84
N GLY A 161 -8.61 -2.47 -6.84
CA GLY A 161 -9.19 -1.71 -5.75
C GLY A 161 -10.20 -2.56 -4.98
N VAL A 162 -10.10 -2.59 -3.65
CA VAL A 162 -11.12 -3.12 -2.75
C VAL A 162 -11.90 -1.93 -2.21
N ILE A 163 -13.15 -1.79 -2.63
CA ILE A 163 -13.97 -0.63 -2.28
C ILE A 163 -14.99 -1.03 -1.23
N VAL A 164 -14.91 -0.39 -0.06
CA VAL A 164 -15.85 -0.61 1.04
C VAL A 164 -16.85 0.52 1.06
N THR A 165 -18.12 0.14 1.08
CA THR A 165 -19.26 1.04 1.21
C THR A 165 -20.02 0.75 2.49
N ALA A 166 -20.69 1.76 3.03
CA ALA A 166 -21.61 1.59 4.15
C ALA A 166 -22.85 2.45 3.96
N PHE A 167 -23.98 1.99 4.48
CA PHE A 167 -25.21 2.75 4.47
C PHE A 167 -25.10 3.95 5.41
N ASP A 168 -25.33 5.14 4.88
CA ASP A 168 -25.44 6.38 5.63
C ASP A 168 -26.92 6.77 5.78
N LYS A 169 -27.37 6.92 7.02
CA LYS A 169 -28.76 7.29 7.34
C LYS A 169 -29.09 8.74 6.96
N SER A 170 -28.10 9.63 6.92
CA SER A 170 -28.28 11.05 6.61
C SER A 170 -28.52 11.29 5.12
N THR A 171 -27.84 10.52 4.26
CA THR A 171 -28.00 10.60 2.79
C THR A 171 -28.93 9.52 2.23
N ASN A 172 -29.29 8.53 3.06
CA ASN A 172 -30.15 7.40 2.70
C ASN A 172 -29.57 6.58 1.53
N ALA A 173 -28.25 6.43 1.49
CA ALA A 173 -27.52 5.77 0.41
C ALA A 173 -26.37 4.90 0.93
N MET A 174 -25.90 3.96 0.10
CA MET A 174 -24.62 3.29 0.30
C MET A 174 -23.51 4.22 -0.20
N GLU A 175 -22.60 4.61 0.67
CA GLU A 175 -21.51 5.52 0.33
C GLU A 175 -20.15 4.86 0.48
N ILE A 176 -19.19 5.26 -0.36
CA ILE A 176 -17.80 4.81 -0.26
C ILE A 176 -17.21 5.33 1.04
N GLN A 177 -16.75 4.41 1.87
CA GLN A 177 -16.10 4.70 3.15
C GLN A 177 -14.59 4.60 3.03
N ASP A 178 -14.12 3.68 2.19
CA ASP A 178 -12.70 3.48 1.97
C ASP A 178 -12.42 2.83 0.60
N GLN A 179 -11.23 3.12 0.07
CA GLN A 179 -10.73 2.58 -1.19
C GLN A 179 -9.30 2.06 -0.99
N HIS A 180 -9.15 0.75 -0.92
CA HIS A 180 -7.85 0.12 -0.71
C HIS A 180 -7.29 -0.45 -2.01
N TYR A 181 -6.24 0.17 -2.55
CA TYR A 181 -5.56 -0.30 -3.76
C TYR A 181 -4.37 -1.20 -3.42
N THR A 182 -4.30 -2.37 -4.03
CA THR A 182 -3.26 -3.35 -3.71
C THR A 182 -2.95 -4.30 -4.87
N LYS A 183 -1.77 -4.94 -4.78
CA LYS A 183 -1.32 -6.06 -5.60
C LYS A 183 -0.92 -7.28 -4.76
N SER A 184 -1.22 -7.25 -3.46
CA SER A 184 -0.90 -8.33 -2.53
C SER A 184 -1.64 -9.60 -2.93
N ASP A 185 -0.98 -10.74 -2.70
CA ASP A 185 -1.54 -12.07 -2.96
C ASP A 185 -2.73 -12.39 -2.05
N THR A 186 -2.59 -12.08 -0.76
CA THR A 186 -3.66 -12.18 0.24
C THR A 186 -4.06 -10.79 0.67
N ILE A 187 -5.37 -10.54 0.71
CA ILE A 187 -5.97 -9.30 1.17
C ILE A 187 -6.59 -9.58 2.53
N ASP A 188 -6.15 -8.84 3.55
CA ASP A 188 -6.73 -8.83 4.90
C ASP A 188 -6.64 -7.38 5.40
N TYR A 189 -7.76 -6.67 5.30
CA TYR A 189 -7.79 -5.21 5.45
C TYR A 189 -9.03 -4.78 6.23
N SER A 190 -8.86 -3.87 7.19
CA SER A 190 -9.93 -3.39 8.05
C SER A 190 -10.25 -1.93 7.82
N VAL A 191 -11.55 -1.62 7.71
CA VAL A 191 -12.08 -0.26 7.67
C VAL A 191 -12.71 0.05 9.02
N ARG A 192 -12.33 1.18 9.61
CA ARG A 192 -12.71 1.58 10.98
C ARG A 192 -13.46 2.92 10.99
N GLY A 193 -13.85 3.39 12.19
CA GLY A 193 -14.60 4.66 12.38
C GLY A 193 -16.09 4.48 12.60
N PHE A 194 -16.55 3.25 12.80
CA PHE A 194 -17.95 2.90 13.01
C PHE A 194 -18.24 2.61 14.47
N ASN A 195 -19.42 3.04 14.91
CA ASN A 195 -20.00 2.58 16.17
C ASN A 195 -20.51 1.12 16.04
N THR A 196 -20.98 0.55 17.14
CA THR A 196 -21.46 -0.84 17.21
C THR A 196 -22.86 -1.04 16.64
N ASP A 197 -23.50 0.00 16.10
CA ASP A 197 -24.85 -0.11 15.56
C ASP A 197 -24.86 -0.98 14.31
N ASN A 198 -25.88 -1.82 14.17
CA ASN A 198 -26.05 -2.65 12.98
C ASN A 198 -26.21 -1.76 11.73
N ARG A 199 -25.41 -2.04 10.70
CA ARG A 199 -25.35 -1.25 9.46
C ARG A 199 -25.12 -2.15 8.25
N ASN A 200 -25.70 -1.78 7.11
CA ASN A 200 -25.39 -2.44 5.85
C ASN A 200 -24.03 -1.96 5.35
N PHE A 201 -23.10 -2.91 5.16
CA PHE A 201 -21.84 -2.70 4.48
C PHE A 201 -21.90 -3.35 3.09
N GLY A 202 -21.10 -2.82 2.18
CA GLY A 202 -20.91 -3.40 0.87
C GLY A 202 -19.45 -3.43 0.44
N VAL A 203 -19.05 -4.46 -0.30
CA VAL A 203 -17.70 -4.57 -0.87
C VAL A 203 -17.79 -4.92 -2.35
N TYR A 204 -17.04 -4.20 -3.17
CA TYR A 204 -16.83 -4.55 -4.58
C TYR A 204 -15.37 -4.37 -4.97
N ILE A 205 -14.96 -5.09 -6.01
CA ILE A 205 -13.59 -5.09 -6.52
C ILE A 205 -13.55 -4.35 -7.85
N THR A 206 -12.53 -3.52 -8.02
CA THR A 206 -12.25 -2.80 -9.26
C THR A 206 -10.90 -3.18 -9.84
N ASP A 207 -10.73 -3.00 -11.14
CA ASP A 207 -9.41 -3.07 -11.80
C ASP A 207 -8.97 -1.70 -12.34
N LYS A 208 -7.71 -1.64 -12.81
CA LYS A 208 -7.12 -0.43 -13.42
C LYS A 208 -7.81 0.03 -14.72
N PHE A 209 -8.69 -0.78 -15.31
CA PHE A 209 -9.45 -0.47 -16.52
C PHE A 209 -10.85 0.07 -16.19
N GLY A 210 -11.15 0.26 -14.91
CA GLY A 210 -12.44 0.74 -14.43
C GLY A 210 -13.55 -0.29 -14.58
N ASN A 211 -13.22 -1.59 -14.69
CA ASN A 211 -14.22 -2.64 -14.51
C ASN A 211 -14.57 -2.74 -13.02
N ILE A 212 -15.83 -3.05 -12.72
CA ILE A 212 -16.38 -3.10 -11.36
C ILE A 212 -17.14 -4.43 -11.21
N SER A 213 -16.89 -5.16 -10.12
CA SER A 213 -17.65 -6.38 -9.80
C SER A 213 -19.03 -6.06 -9.23
N ASP A 214 -19.91 -7.06 -9.16
CA ASP A 214 -21.06 -6.99 -8.26
C ASP A 214 -20.62 -6.73 -6.82
N THR A 215 -21.52 -6.12 -6.05
CA THR A 215 -21.29 -5.76 -4.64
C THR A 215 -21.79 -6.86 -3.71
N ILE A 216 -20.92 -7.37 -2.84
CA ILE A 216 -21.31 -8.14 -1.66
C ILE A 216 -21.97 -7.17 -0.69
N LYS A 217 -23.16 -7.47 -0.16
CA LYS A 217 -23.85 -6.63 0.83
C LYS A 217 -24.17 -7.44 2.07
N GLN A 218 -23.87 -6.90 3.25
CA GLN A 218 -24.09 -7.60 4.52
C GLN A 218 -24.40 -6.60 5.65
N ALA A 219 -25.39 -6.92 6.47
CA ALA A 219 -25.65 -6.20 7.71
C ALA A 219 -24.67 -6.68 8.78
N ILE A 220 -23.87 -5.77 9.33
CA ILE A 220 -22.82 -6.07 10.31
C ILE A 220 -22.92 -5.06 11.45
N SER A 221 -22.78 -5.55 12.68
CA SER A 221 -22.54 -4.74 13.88
C SER A 221 -21.06 -4.79 14.21
N PRO A 222 -20.31 -3.68 14.05
CA PRO A 222 -18.90 -3.62 14.42
C PRO A 222 -18.63 -3.97 15.88
N LEU A 223 -17.42 -4.46 16.16
CA LEU A 223 -16.99 -4.71 17.53
C LEU A 223 -16.62 -3.40 18.22
N PHE A 224 -16.97 -3.24 19.49
CA PHE A 224 -16.60 -2.04 20.26
C PHE A 224 -15.07 -1.91 20.39
N GLU A 225 -14.51 -0.75 20.04
CA GLU A 225 -13.09 -0.43 20.21
C GLU A 225 -12.93 0.89 20.97
N GLN A 226 -12.00 0.95 21.92
CA GLN A 226 -11.55 2.18 22.53
C GLN A 226 -10.03 2.18 22.73
N LEU A 227 -9.44 3.38 22.84
CA LEU A 227 -8.08 3.54 23.37
C LEU A 227 -8.08 3.10 24.84
N LEU A 228 -7.10 2.28 25.22
CA LEU A 228 -6.93 1.89 26.61
C LEU A 228 -6.56 3.12 27.46
N ASP A 229 -7.09 3.17 28.68
CA ASP A 229 -6.82 4.27 29.62
C ASP A 229 -5.38 4.19 30.15
N LYS A 230 -4.49 4.97 29.53
CA LYS A 230 -3.06 5.05 29.88
C LYS A 230 -2.79 5.48 31.32
N SER A 231 -3.73 6.16 31.98
CA SER A 231 -3.57 6.54 33.39
C SER A 231 -3.55 5.32 34.33
N LYS A 232 -4.00 4.16 33.85
CA LYS A 232 -3.99 2.89 34.58
C LYS A 232 -2.75 2.04 34.29
N PHE A 233 -1.87 2.50 33.39
CA PHE A 233 -0.67 1.75 33.02
C PHE A 233 0.39 1.92 34.10
N SER A 234 1.12 0.85 34.39
CA SER A 234 2.22 0.90 35.36
C SER A 234 3.36 -0.02 34.95
N PRO A 235 4.63 0.31 35.29
CA PRO A 235 5.73 -0.62 35.13
C PRO A 235 5.45 -1.95 35.83
N TYR A 236 5.84 -3.06 35.20
CA TYR A 236 5.81 -4.39 35.80
C TYR A 236 7.14 -5.09 35.48
N ASN A 237 8.24 -4.47 35.90
CA ASN A 237 9.59 -4.91 35.54
C ASN A 237 9.86 -6.33 36.03
N LEU A 238 10.37 -7.17 35.14
CA LEU A 238 10.75 -8.56 35.42
C LEU A 238 12.26 -8.75 35.19
N ALA A 239 12.84 -9.82 35.74
CA ALA A 239 14.29 -10.02 35.70
C ALA A 239 14.83 -10.24 34.28
N SER A 240 13.99 -10.69 33.34
CA SER A 240 14.34 -10.79 31.92
C SER A 240 14.24 -9.47 31.15
N ASP A 241 13.69 -8.39 31.73
CA ASP A 241 13.55 -7.12 31.03
C ASP A 241 14.94 -6.48 30.82
N THR A 242 15.14 -5.87 29.67
CA THR A 242 16.43 -5.30 29.30
C THR A 242 16.68 -4.01 30.09
N GLU A 243 17.90 -3.88 30.62
CA GLU A 243 18.32 -2.70 31.38
C GLU A 243 18.13 -1.42 30.54
N ILE A 244 17.58 -0.38 31.17
CA ILE A 244 17.27 0.91 30.53
C ILE A 244 18.31 1.99 30.87
N GLY A 245 18.42 3.00 30.01
CA GLY A 245 19.44 4.04 30.10
C GLY A 245 18.95 5.46 29.81
N TYR A 246 19.86 6.42 29.93
CA TYR A 246 19.74 7.79 29.39
C TYR A 246 18.54 8.62 29.89
N GLY A 247 17.88 8.22 30.98
CA GLY A 247 16.64 8.85 31.45
C GLY A 247 15.41 8.53 30.59
N TRP A 248 15.55 7.63 29.62
CA TRP A 248 14.50 7.14 28.75
C TRP A 248 13.84 5.90 29.38
N VAL A 249 12.86 6.17 30.25
CA VAL A 249 12.28 5.18 31.15
C VAL A 249 11.02 4.55 30.58
N LEU A 250 10.64 3.38 31.11
CA LEU A 250 9.49 2.62 30.64
C LEU A 250 8.17 3.43 30.60
N PRO A 251 7.80 4.24 31.61
CA PRO A 251 6.58 5.06 31.56
C PRO A 251 6.48 6.04 30.38
N ASN A 252 7.59 6.39 29.75
CA ASN A 252 7.57 7.25 28.57
C ASN A 252 6.87 6.60 27.38
N LEU A 253 6.66 5.27 27.37
CA LEU A 253 5.90 4.60 26.31
C LEU A 253 4.39 4.92 26.36
N TRP A 254 3.88 5.54 27.42
CA TRP A 254 2.45 5.84 27.52
C TRP A 254 2.19 7.21 28.16
N ASP A 255 3.12 8.14 27.98
CA ASP A 255 3.02 9.49 28.55
C ASP A 255 2.31 10.49 27.62
N GLY A 256 1.93 10.05 26.41
CA GLY A 256 1.24 10.84 25.41
C GLY A 256 2.15 11.70 24.53
N LYS A 257 3.48 11.61 24.66
CA LYS A 257 4.42 12.47 23.92
C LYS A 257 4.87 11.82 22.61
N THR A 258 4.19 12.21 21.52
CA THR A 258 4.51 11.79 20.15
C THR A 258 5.22 12.90 19.33
N ASP A 259 5.87 13.85 20.01
CA ASP A 259 6.47 15.05 19.40
C ASP A 259 7.84 14.81 18.74
N GLY A 260 8.38 13.59 18.87
CA GLY A 260 9.64 13.18 18.26
C GLY A 260 10.92 13.59 19.00
N ASN A 261 10.82 14.50 19.99
CA ASN A 261 11.96 15.06 20.71
C ASN A 261 11.96 14.71 22.20
N SER A 262 10.80 14.36 22.74
CA SER A 262 10.62 13.87 24.09
C SER A 262 11.35 12.54 24.33
N ALA A 263 11.61 12.23 25.60
CA ALA A 263 12.20 10.94 25.95
C ALA A 263 11.19 9.81 25.70
N GLY A 264 11.65 8.71 25.11
CA GLY A 264 10.92 7.44 25.00
C GLY A 264 11.42 6.40 26.01
N TRP A 265 11.25 5.11 25.68
CA TRP A 265 11.93 3.98 26.32
C TRP A 265 13.21 3.66 25.56
N HIS A 266 14.34 3.47 26.25
CA HIS A 266 15.63 3.14 25.63
C HIS A 266 16.42 2.17 26.50
N THR A 267 16.89 1.06 25.93
CA THR A 267 17.77 0.12 26.63
C THR A 267 19.21 0.64 26.69
N ASN A 268 20.01 0.24 27.67
CA ASN A 268 21.45 0.43 27.58
C ASN A 268 22.04 -0.32 26.37
N PRO A 269 23.16 0.14 25.81
CA PRO A 269 23.92 -0.62 24.82
C PRO A 269 24.61 -1.82 25.48
N GLY A 270 24.84 -2.88 24.70
CA GLY A 270 25.61 -4.05 25.14
C GLY A 270 24.77 -5.31 25.38
N HIS A 271 23.47 -5.28 25.05
CA HIS A 271 22.59 -6.43 25.19
C HIS A 271 22.37 -7.15 23.86
N THR A 272 21.97 -8.41 23.95
CA THR A 272 21.56 -9.22 22.79
C THR A 272 20.04 -9.28 22.70
N PRO A 273 19.44 -9.27 21.50
CA PRO A 273 18.00 -9.40 21.35
C PRO A 273 17.48 -10.76 21.91
N PRO A 274 16.19 -10.84 22.29
CA PRO A 274 15.22 -9.76 22.20
C PRO A 274 15.42 -8.69 23.29
N PHE A 275 15.22 -7.42 22.93
CA PHE A 275 15.16 -6.32 23.90
C PHE A 275 13.74 -6.24 24.44
N VAL A 276 13.57 -6.42 25.75
CA VAL A 276 12.26 -6.66 26.37
C VAL A 276 11.92 -5.59 27.39
N CYS A 277 10.66 -5.16 27.41
CA CYS A 277 10.08 -4.44 28.54
C CYS A 277 8.68 -4.98 28.88
N THR A 278 8.32 -4.95 30.17
CA THR A 278 7.04 -5.45 30.68
C THR A 278 6.24 -4.37 31.41
N PHE A 279 4.95 -4.23 31.10
CA PHE A 279 4.06 -3.30 31.76
C PHE A 279 2.64 -3.86 31.96
N ASN A 280 1.96 -3.30 32.97
CA ASN A 280 0.56 -3.56 33.28
C ASN A 280 -0.32 -2.55 32.53
N VAL A 281 -1.45 -2.99 31.97
CA VAL A 281 -2.44 -2.11 31.32
C VAL A 281 -3.68 -1.82 32.19
N GLY A 282 -3.68 -2.29 33.43
CA GLY A 282 -4.61 -1.90 34.50
C GLY A 282 -5.90 -2.70 34.60
N LEU A 283 -6.41 -3.21 33.47
CA LEU A 283 -7.56 -4.13 33.40
C LEU A 283 -7.28 -5.23 32.36
N SER A 284 -8.15 -6.25 32.31
CA SER A 284 -8.14 -7.21 31.21
C SER A 284 -8.80 -6.60 29.97
N TYR A 285 -8.13 -6.74 28.81
CA TYR A 285 -8.64 -6.27 27.53
C TYR A 285 -8.49 -7.32 26.44
N LYS A 286 -9.50 -7.44 25.60
CA LYS A 286 -9.36 -8.02 24.26
C LYS A 286 -8.84 -6.95 23.33
N LEU A 287 -7.55 -7.02 23.01
CA LEU A 287 -6.88 -6.05 22.16
C LEU A 287 -7.27 -6.23 20.69
N SER A 288 -7.33 -5.10 19.98
CA SER A 288 -7.64 -5.02 18.56
C SER A 288 -6.44 -4.61 17.73
N ARG A 289 -5.64 -3.67 18.24
CA ARG A 289 -4.47 -3.09 17.57
C ARG A 289 -3.64 -2.28 18.55
N PHE A 290 -2.49 -1.83 18.08
CA PHE A 290 -1.72 -0.80 18.72
C PHE A 290 -1.12 0.16 17.69
N ILE A 291 -0.72 1.33 18.16
CA ILE A 291 0.11 2.26 17.40
C ILE A 291 1.45 2.35 18.11
N LEU A 292 2.54 2.23 17.35
CA LEU A 292 3.90 2.40 17.84
C LEU A 292 4.51 3.64 17.17
N TRP A 293 5.07 4.54 17.98
CA TRP A 293 5.84 5.67 17.50
C TRP A 293 7.33 5.38 17.66
N GLU A 294 8.04 5.54 16.56
CA GLU A 294 9.49 5.45 16.49
C GLU A 294 10.13 6.84 16.64
N ARG A 295 11.42 6.87 16.99
CA ARG A 295 12.18 8.11 17.06
C ARG A 295 12.42 8.63 15.63
N PRO A 296 12.09 9.90 15.32
CA PRO A 296 12.15 10.43 13.96
C PRO A 296 13.57 10.78 13.48
N ASP A 297 13.62 11.47 12.34
CA ASP A 297 14.78 12.07 11.69
C ASP A 297 15.84 11.03 11.32
N GLN A 298 17.13 11.31 11.56
CA GLN A 298 18.22 10.37 11.27
C GLN A 298 18.11 9.03 12.03
N TYR A 299 17.22 8.92 13.02
CA TYR A 299 17.04 7.71 13.81
C TYR A 299 15.94 6.78 13.28
N ALA A 300 14.98 7.32 12.52
CA ALA A 300 13.79 6.64 12.00
C ALA A 300 14.10 5.22 11.51
N TYR A 301 15.00 5.12 10.55
CA TYR A 301 15.39 3.87 9.91
C TYR A 301 16.89 3.56 10.05
N GLY A 302 17.59 4.24 10.98
CA GLY A 302 19.05 4.18 11.10
C GLY A 302 19.58 3.84 12.49
N HIS A 303 18.71 3.58 13.47
CA HIS A 303 19.10 3.43 14.87
C HIS A 303 18.34 2.30 15.58
N GLY A 304 18.17 2.40 16.91
CA GLY A 304 17.56 1.37 17.76
C GLY A 304 16.02 1.29 17.70
N ASN A 305 15.37 1.96 16.75
CA ASN A 305 13.93 1.80 16.54
C ASN A 305 13.58 0.34 16.15
N PRO A 306 12.42 -0.22 16.57
CA PRO A 306 12.08 -1.62 16.36
C PRO A 306 11.74 -1.94 14.89
N ARG A 307 12.53 -2.80 14.24
CA ARG A 307 12.25 -3.26 12.88
C ARG A 307 11.47 -4.56 12.84
N ILE A 308 11.88 -5.55 13.64
CA ILE A 308 11.19 -6.82 13.83
C ILE A 308 10.96 -7.00 15.32
N PHE A 309 9.71 -7.23 15.70
CA PHE A 309 9.34 -7.32 17.11
C PHE A 309 8.08 -8.16 17.30
N SER A 310 7.81 -8.53 18.54
CA SER A 310 6.60 -9.26 18.92
C SER A 310 5.97 -8.61 20.15
N LEU A 311 4.65 -8.76 20.27
CA LEU A 311 3.94 -8.49 21.50
C LEU A 311 3.56 -9.81 22.16
N TRP A 312 3.76 -9.87 23.47
CA TRP A 312 3.35 -10.97 24.31
C TRP A 312 2.39 -10.46 25.37
N GLY A 313 1.44 -11.30 25.74
CA GLY A 313 0.40 -10.94 26.69
C GLY A 313 0.22 -12.00 27.76
N SER A 314 -0.20 -11.55 28.95
CA SER A 314 -0.68 -12.43 30.01
C SER A 314 -1.94 -11.86 30.64
N ASN A 315 -2.86 -12.74 31.05
CA ASN A 315 -4.02 -12.39 31.87
C ASN A 315 -3.96 -13.00 33.27
N VAL A 316 -2.83 -13.61 33.64
CA VAL A 316 -2.57 -14.10 34.99
C VAL A 316 -2.45 -12.89 35.92
N SER A 317 -2.96 -12.97 37.16
CA SER A 317 -2.97 -11.84 38.10
C SER A 317 -1.58 -11.35 38.52
N SER A 318 -0.59 -12.24 38.50
CA SER A 318 0.82 -11.94 38.80
C SER A 318 1.70 -12.85 37.93
N PRO A 319 1.87 -12.53 36.65
CA PRO A 319 2.60 -13.39 35.73
C PRO A 319 4.07 -13.48 36.16
N LYS A 320 4.60 -14.70 36.12
CA LYS A 320 6.00 -14.99 36.46
C LYS A 320 6.92 -14.58 35.32
N ASP A 321 8.19 -14.36 35.68
CA ASP A 321 9.23 -14.11 34.70
C ASP A 321 9.46 -15.33 33.80
N SER A 322 9.84 -15.08 32.56
CA SER A 322 10.19 -16.10 31.57
C SER A 322 11.07 -15.48 30.48
N GLN A 323 12.13 -16.19 30.08
CA GLN A 323 12.96 -15.75 28.96
C GLN A 323 12.21 -15.94 27.65
N LEU A 324 11.91 -14.83 26.96
CA LEU A 324 11.24 -14.86 25.67
C LEU A 324 12.25 -15.19 24.56
N PRO A 325 11.90 -16.03 23.59
CA PRO A 325 12.77 -16.28 22.44
C PRO A 325 12.78 -15.07 21.49
N VAL A 326 13.83 -14.93 20.67
CA VAL A 326 13.92 -13.91 19.60
C VAL A 326 12.75 -14.03 18.62
N SER A 327 12.24 -15.25 18.39
CA SER A 327 11.09 -15.51 17.54
C SER A 327 10.29 -16.69 18.07
N ALA A 328 8.97 -16.61 17.97
CA ALA A 328 8.03 -17.69 18.22
C ALA A 328 6.80 -17.51 17.32
N ALA A 329 6.10 -18.60 17.00
CA ALA A 329 4.82 -18.50 16.29
C ALA A 329 3.78 -17.78 17.17
N VAL A 330 2.90 -16.99 16.56
CA VAL A 330 1.74 -16.40 17.26
C VAL A 330 0.92 -17.51 17.92
N GLY A 331 0.50 -17.29 19.17
CA GLY A 331 -0.18 -18.28 20.01
C GLY A 331 0.74 -19.21 20.81
N THR A 332 2.06 -19.12 20.61
CA THR A 332 3.03 -19.85 21.44
C THR A 332 2.97 -19.37 22.88
N VAL A 333 2.97 -20.29 23.83
CA VAL A 333 2.94 -20.01 25.28
C VAL A 333 4.29 -20.36 25.89
N ILE A 334 4.90 -19.42 26.60
CA ILE A 334 6.16 -19.58 27.36
C ILE A 334 5.92 -19.09 28.79
N GLY A 335 5.88 -20.02 29.74
CA GLY A 335 5.45 -19.71 31.10
C GLY A 335 4.03 -19.13 31.11
N ASP A 336 3.85 -17.95 31.72
CA ASP A 336 2.57 -17.26 31.81
C ASP A 336 2.29 -16.33 30.60
N TRP A 337 3.16 -16.32 29.59
CA TRP A 337 3.12 -15.37 28.47
C TRP A 337 2.73 -16.06 27.17
N THR A 338 1.79 -15.45 26.44
CA THR A 338 1.37 -15.89 25.10
C THR A 338 1.83 -14.88 24.05
N ASN A 339 2.44 -15.34 22.95
CA ASN A 339 2.74 -14.48 21.81
C ASN A 339 1.41 -14.07 21.14
N ILE A 340 1.10 -12.77 21.16
CA ILE A 340 -0.15 -12.23 20.59
C ILE A 340 0.04 -11.59 19.20
N GLY A 341 1.28 -11.53 18.70
CA GLY A 341 1.57 -11.10 17.34
C GLY A 341 3.06 -10.87 17.07
N ASN A 342 3.44 -11.10 15.81
CA ASN A 342 4.77 -10.82 15.27
C ASN A 342 4.63 -9.73 14.20
N TYR A 343 5.50 -8.73 14.25
CA TYR A 343 5.37 -7.51 13.47
C TYR A 343 6.68 -7.14 12.79
N HIS A 344 6.53 -6.58 11.59
CA HIS A 344 7.58 -5.91 10.85
C HIS A 344 7.18 -4.45 10.73
N TYR A 345 8.03 -3.55 11.21
CA TYR A 345 7.82 -2.14 10.96
C TYR A 345 7.98 -1.87 9.45
N PRO A 346 7.05 -1.14 8.81
CA PRO A 346 7.09 -0.92 7.37
C PRO A 346 8.37 -0.25 6.92
N ASP A 347 8.91 -0.70 5.78
CA ASP A 347 10.04 -0.04 5.12
C ASP A 347 9.71 1.43 4.76
N PRO A 348 10.74 2.29 4.54
CA PRO A 348 10.53 3.69 4.20
C PRO A 348 9.53 3.86 3.05
N PRO A 349 8.43 4.61 3.23
CA PRO A 349 7.41 4.79 2.19
C PRO A 349 7.94 5.46 0.92
N SER A 350 9.05 6.19 1.00
CA SER A 350 9.73 6.76 -0.16
C SER A 350 10.37 5.70 -1.08
N GLY A 351 10.57 4.48 -0.59
CA GLY A 351 11.32 3.43 -1.27
C GLY A 351 12.84 3.64 -1.26
N LEU A 352 13.34 4.67 -0.57
CA LEU A 352 14.77 4.90 -0.37
C LEU A 352 15.35 3.89 0.63
N PRO A 353 16.66 3.60 0.56
CA PRO A 353 17.29 2.74 1.55
C PRO A 353 17.18 3.36 2.96
N PRO A 354 17.17 2.54 4.04
CA PRO A 354 17.10 3.01 5.43
C PRO A 354 18.13 4.08 5.82
N THR A 355 19.26 4.16 5.11
CA THR A 355 20.32 5.16 5.31
C THR A 355 20.07 6.51 4.64
N ALA A 356 18.98 6.65 3.87
CA ALA A 356 18.65 7.83 3.08
C ALA A 356 17.22 8.34 3.39
N VAL A 357 16.86 8.35 4.68
CA VAL A 357 15.57 8.85 5.18
C VAL A 357 15.31 10.27 4.69
N ASN A 358 14.11 10.52 4.17
CA ASN A 358 13.66 11.85 3.76
C ASN A 358 12.47 12.36 4.59
N SER A 359 11.93 13.52 4.22
CA SER A 359 10.80 14.13 4.94
C SER A 359 9.51 13.33 4.89
N ALA A 360 9.25 12.58 3.82
CA ALA A 360 8.06 11.72 3.71
C ALA A 360 8.17 10.51 4.65
N ASP A 361 9.35 9.90 4.72
CA ASP A 361 9.62 8.80 5.65
C ASP A 361 9.52 9.28 7.10
N ASN A 362 10.03 10.47 7.38
CA ASN A 362 9.96 11.06 8.71
C ASN A 362 8.52 11.38 9.13
N ALA A 363 7.72 11.94 8.21
CA ALA A 363 6.31 12.22 8.46
C ALA A 363 5.51 10.94 8.76
N PHE A 364 5.84 9.83 8.09
CA PHE A 364 5.24 8.53 8.35
C PHE A 364 5.57 8.01 9.75
N VAL A 365 6.83 8.07 10.16
CA VAL A 365 7.26 7.68 11.51
C VAL A 365 6.61 8.57 12.59
N MET A 366 6.57 9.89 12.37
CA MET A 366 5.96 10.86 13.28
C MET A 366 4.45 10.65 13.46
N ALA A 367 3.76 10.13 12.45
CA ALA A 367 2.33 9.80 12.55
C ALA A 367 2.07 8.57 13.46
N GLY A 368 3.08 7.72 13.65
CA GLY A 368 2.96 6.43 14.32
C GLY A 368 2.36 5.37 13.40
N VAL A 369 2.81 4.13 13.54
CA VAL A 369 2.36 3.02 12.69
C VAL A 369 1.39 2.14 13.43
N ASN A 370 0.28 1.83 12.75
CA ASN A 370 -0.80 1.02 13.26
C ASN A 370 -0.58 -0.46 12.94
N PHE A 371 -0.69 -1.33 13.94
CA PHE A 371 -0.50 -2.76 13.83
C PHE A 371 -1.74 -3.49 14.37
N ASN A 372 -2.36 -4.31 13.54
CA ASN A 372 -3.52 -5.11 13.94
C ASN A 372 -3.11 -6.28 14.84
N ILE A 373 -3.88 -6.52 15.89
CA ILE A 373 -3.80 -7.71 16.73
C ILE A 373 -4.92 -8.65 16.28
N SER A 374 -4.59 -9.94 16.13
CA SER A 374 -5.57 -10.93 15.70
C SER A 374 -6.75 -11.01 16.67
N LEU A 375 -7.97 -11.11 16.13
CA LEU A 375 -9.18 -11.40 16.92
C LEU A 375 -9.08 -12.75 17.66
N ALA A 376 -8.18 -13.64 17.27
CA ALA A 376 -7.92 -14.89 17.97
C ALA A 376 -7.01 -14.72 19.21
N ALA A 377 -6.30 -13.60 19.36
CA ALA A 377 -5.43 -13.36 20.52
C ALA A 377 -6.25 -13.36 21.82
N PRO A 378 -5.79 -14.00 22.91
CA PRO A 378 -6.53 -14.02 24.17
C PRO A 378 -6.63 -12.60 24.77
N PRO A 379 -7.58 -12.36 25.70
CA PRO A 379 -7.54 -11.18 26.56
C PRO A 379 -6.23 -11.10 27.36
N VAL A 380 -5.78 -9.88 27.65
CA VAL A 380 -4.50 -9.59 28.31
C VAL A 380 -4.64 -8.45 29.30
N HIS A 381 -3.86 -8.52 30.37
CA HIS A 381 -3.73 -7.51 31.42
C HIS A 381 -2.28 -7.01 31.55
N PHE A 382 -1.31 -7.86 31.20
CA PHE A 382 0.11 -7.50 31.13
C PHE A 382 0.62 -7.67 29.71
N ILE A 383 1.49 -6.76 29.29
CA ILE A 383 2.10 -6.73 27.97
C ILE A 383 3.62 -6.78 28.10
N ARG A 384 4.23 -7.54 27.18
CA ARG A 384 5.65 -7.52 26.90
C ARG A 384 5.89 -7.11 25.45
N LEU A 385 6.65 -6.03 25.25
CA LEU A 385 7.23 -5.70 23.96
C LEU A 385 8.59 -6.38 23.87
N ALA A 386 8.80 -7.21 22.85
CA ALA A 386 10.04 -7.93 22.61
C ALA A 386 10.59 -7.58 21.22
N VAL A 387 11.62 -6.74 21.18
CA VAL A 387 12.26 -6.28 19.94
C VAL A 387 13.35 -7.25 19.53
N ALA A 388 13.11 -8.00 18.45
CA ALA A 388 14.03 -9.00 17.92
C ALA A 388 15.14 -8.38 17.07
N GLN A 389 14.83 -7.32 16.33
CA GLN A 389 15.78 -6.61 15.48
C GLN A 389 15.42 -5.13 15.44
N THR A 390 16.44 -4.27 15.50
CA THR A 390 16.31 -2.83 15.27
C THR A 390 16.78 -2.44 13.87
N TRP A 391 16.45 -1.23 13.43
CA TRP A 391 16.85 -0.76 12.10
C TRP A 391 18.37 -0.70 11.90
N SER A 392 19.15 -0.38 12.94
CA SER A 392 20.62 -0.43 12.89
C SER A 392 21.22 -1.83 12.99
N GLY A 393 20.45 -2.83 13.43
CA GLY A 393 20.98 -4.15 13.79
C GLY A 393 21.92 -4.13 15.00
N GLY A 394 21.84 -3.08 15.83
CA GLY A 394 22.71 -2.86 16.98
C GLY A 394 22.35 -3.71 18.22
N ASN A 395 22.94 -3.33 19.35
CA ASN A 395 22.85 -4.03 20.64
C ASN A 395 22.02 -3.27 21.69
N PHE A 396 21.03 -2.51 21.23
CA PHE A 396 20.05 -1.76 22.04
C PHE A 396 18.77 -1.51 21.22
N ALA A 397 17.68 -1.15 21.91
CA ALA A 397 16.43 -0.70 21.29
C ALA A 397 15.85 0.54 21.97
N HIS A 398 15.04 1.29 21.23
CA HIS A 398 14.21 2.37 21.76
C HIS A 398 12.91 2.51 20.99
N ALA A 399 11.89 3.07 21.64
CA ALA A 399 10.61 3.45 21.06
C ALA A 399 10.05 4.66 21.81
N MET A 400 9.26 5.49 21.14
CA MET A 400 8.79 6.77 21.70
C MET A 400 7.52 6.58 22.50
N GLU A 401 6.51 5.92 21.93
CA GLU A 401 5.18 5.80 22.52
C GLU A 401 4.52 4.52 21.98
N ILE A 402 3.64 3.92 22.79
CA ILE A 402 2.70 2.87 22.37
C ILE A 402 1.28 3.24 22.82
N SER A 403 0.32 3.08 21.91
CA SER A 403 -1.11 3.24 22.20
C SER A 403 -1.84 1.96 21.88
N LEU A 404 -2.40 1.31 22.90
CA LEU A 404 -3.15 0.06 22.76
C LEU A 404 -4.65 0.34 22.62
N TYR A 405 -5.32 -0.39 21.74
CA TYR A 405 -6.77 -0.31 21.54
C TYR A 405 -7.41 -1.68 21.75
N GLY A 406 -8.66 -1.68 22.19
CA GLY A 406 -9.42 -2.90 22.41
C GLY A 406 -10.72 -2.64 23.15
N LYS A 407 -11.31 -3.71 23.69
CA LYS A 407 -12.45 -3.65 24.60
C LYS A 407 -12.07 -4.21 25.97
N PRO A 408 -12.54 -3.61 27.07
CA PRO A 408 -12.48 -4.24 28.38
C PRO A 408 -13.23 -5.57 28.36
N GLU A 409 -12.74 -6.55 29.11
CA GLU A 409 -13.39 -7.84 29.36
C GLU A 409 -14.00 -7.93 30.76
#